data_AF-A0A1V2QY00-F1
#
_entry.id   AF-A0A1V2QY00-F1
#
_cell.length_a   1.000
_cell.length_b   1.000
_cell.length_c   1.000
_cell.angle_alpha   90.00
_cell.angle_beta   90.00
_cell.angle_gamma   90.00
#
_symmetry.space_group_name_H-M   'P 1'
#
loop_
_entity.id
_entity.type
_entity.pdbx_description
1 polymer ?
#
loop_
_entity_poly.entity_id
_entity_poly.type
_entity_poly.pdbx_seq_one_letter_code
_entity_poly.pdbx_strand_id
1 'polypeptide(L)'
;MSLAFVLGAAAVVVPGTATAADTAYNTKTQYLAGTPNSGMADSCVSRSIYLAAGYYDWGHRMGTGSSVGRANLYLGADWYTWADCLDPGDGIYGHGTTLKAVNHDWPRVEISRTWRLSRSGTYTWGSFLDPRF
;
A
#
# COMPACT_ATOMS: atom_id res chain seq x y z
N MET A 1 -53.30 42.03 21.37
CA MET A 1 -52.38 42.12 20.22
C MET A 1 -51.03 41.62 20.72
N SER A 2 -50.76 40.33 20.55
CA SER A 2 -49.61 39.66 21.17
C SER A 2 -48.56 39.37 20.12
N LEU A 3 -47.38 39.97 20.27
CA LEU A 3 -46.20 39.75 19.42
C LEU A 3 -45.64 38.34 19.65
N ALA A 4 -45.49 37.56 18.59
CA ALA A 4 -44.70 36.32 18.61
C ALA A 4 -43.29 36.60 18.06
N PHE A 5 -42.27 36.40 18.90
CA PHE A 5 -40.86 36.47 18.53
C PHE A 5 -40.45 35.11 17.94
N VAL A 6 -40.04 35.08 16.67
CA VAL A 6 -39.47 33.88 16.02
C VAL A 6 -37.96 33.92 16.22
N LEU A 7 -37.43 33.03 17.07
CA LEU A 7 -36.00 32.79 17.22
C LEU A 7 -35.52 31.85 16.10
N GLY A 8 -34.83 32.40 15.10
CA GLY A 8 -34.11 31.61 14.10
C GLY A 8 -32.81 31.07 14.67
N ALA A 9 -32.70 29.75 14.80
CA ALA A 9 -31.45 29.09 15.18
C ALA A 9 -30.51 29.04 13.97
N ALA A 10 -29.41 29.78 14.02
CA ALA A 10 -28.32 29.67 13.05
C ALA A 10 -27.50 28.39 13.36
N ALA A 11 -27.50 27.42 12.45
CA ALA A 11 -26.66 26.25 12.54
C ALA A 11 -25.19 26.65 12.30
N VAL A 12 -24.35 26.52 13.32
CA VAL A 12 -22.89 26.68 13.20
C VAL A 12 -22.36 25.46 12.47
N VAL A 13 -22.06 25.60 11.18
CA VAL A 13 -21.32 24.60 10.41
C VAL A 13 -19.87 24.68 10.85
N VAL A 14 -19.44 23.76 11.70
CA VAL A 14 -18.02 23.62 12.06
C VAL A 14 -17.32 22.97 10.87
N PRO A 15 -16.31 23.60 10.25
CA PRO A 15 -15.53 22.96 9.20
C PRO A 15 -14.79 21.76 9.82
N GLY A 16 -15.09 20.55 9.34
CA GLY A 16 -14.33 19.35 9.68
C GLY A 16 -12.93 19.44 9.08
N THR A 17 -11.91 19.11 9.87
CA THR A 17 -10.54 18.92 9.37
C THR A 17 -10.50 17.65 8.54
N ALA A 18 -10.19 17.77 7.24
CA ALA A 18 -9.88 16.61 6.41
C ALA A 18 -8.54 16.01 6.89
N THR A 19 -8.59 14.82 7.48
CA THR A 19 -7.39 14.02 7.75
C THR A 19 -7.08 13.22 6.50
N ALA A 20 -5.95 13.52 5.85
CA ALA A 20 -5.41 12.66 4.81
C ALA A 20 -5.19 11.26 5.38
N ALA A 21 -5.69 10.24 4.71
CA ALA A 21 -5.52 8.87 5.18
C ALA A 21 -4.03 8.45 5.10
N ASP A 22 -3.53 7.82 6.16
CA ASP A 22 -2.12 7.44 6.27
C ASP A 22 -1.72 6.41 5.22
N THR A 23 -0.51 6.54 4.68
CA THR A 23 0.09 5.52 3.82
C THR A 23 0.27 4.20 4.59
N ALA A 24 -0.30 3.11 4.07
CA ALA A 24 -0.13 1.78 4.63
C ALA A 24 1.10 1.08 4.04
N TYR A 25 1.76 0.23 4.83
CA TYR A 25 2.93 -0.56 4.42
C TYR A 25 2.75 -2.05 4.71
N ASN A 26 3.16 -2.90 3.76
CA ASN A 26 3.39 -4.33 3.97
C ASN A 26 4.87 -4.60 3.74
N THR A 27 5.65 -4.61 4.81
CA THR A 27 7.11 -4.66 4.72
C THR A 27 7.71 -5.69 5.66
N LYS A 28 8.89 -6.16 5.30
CA LYS A 28 9.72 -7.06 6.09
C LYS A 28 11.15 -6.53 6.12
N THR A 29 11.81 -6.67 7.27
CA THR A 29 13.23 -6.35 7.42
C THR A 29 14.02 -7.65 7.52
N GLN A 30 14.97 -7.86 6.61
CA GLN A 30 15.81 -9.06 6.62
C GLN A 30 17.19 -8.80 6.00
N TYR A 31 18.13 -9.71 6.26
CA TYR A 31 19.40 -9.71 5.56
C TYR A 31 19.19 -10.18 4.10
N LEU A 32 19.69 -9.42 3.14
CA LEU A 32 19.71 -9.75 1.72
C LEU A 32 21.16 -9.82 1.25
N ALA A 33 21.48 -10.84 0.46
CA ALA A 33 22.76 -10.92 -0.25
C ALA A 33 22.80 -9.85 -1.36
N GLY A 34 23.94 -9.17 -1.53
CA GLY A 34 24.15 -8.20 -2.61
C GLY A 34 24.15 -8.85 -3.99
N THR A 35 24.55 -10.12 -4.04
CA THR A 35 24.58 -10.97 -5.23
C THR A 35 23.77 -12.25 -4.94
N PRO A 36 22.43 -12.18 -5.00
CA PRO A 36 21.60 -13.39 -4.92
C PRO A 36 21.91 -14.36 -6.05
N ASN A 37 21.47 -15.61 -5.88
CA ASN A 37 21.45 -16.60 -6.94
C ASN A 37 20.11 -17.34 -6.93
N SER A 38 19.77 -17.95 -8.05
CA SER A 38 18.53 -18.72 -8.27
C SER A 38 18.34 -19.94 -7.37
N GLY A 39 19.36 -20.34 -6.60
CA GLY A 39 19.26 -21.42 -5.60
C GLY A 39 18.83 -20.96 -4.21
N MET A 40 18.70 -19.65 -3.98
CA MET A 40 18.20 -19.10 -2.71
C MET A 40 16.66 -19.20 -2.64
N ALA A 41 16.13 -19.38 -1.45
CA ALA A 41 14.68 -19.44 -1.25
C ALA A 41 14.02 -18.07 -1.38
N ASP A 42 12.80 -18.07 -1.92
CA ASP A 42 11.91 -16.90 -1.91
C ASP A 42 11.66 -16.42 -0.48
N SER A 43 11.49 -15.10 -0.34
CA SER A 43 11.03 -14.50 0.90
C SER A 43 9.74 -13.75 0.65
N CYS A 44 8.67 -14.14 1.34
CA CYS A 44 7.37 -13.49 1.24
C CYS A 44 6.94 -12.88 2.58
N VAL A 45 6.06 -11.87 2.49
CA VAL A 45 5.31 -11.29 3.61
C VAL A 45 3.88 -10.99 3.15
N SER A 46 2.89 -11.34 3.97
CA SER A 46 1.48 -11.13 3.66
C SER A 46 0.71 -10.63 4.88
N ARG A 47 -0.29 -9.79 4.64
CA ARG A 47 -1.23 -9.32 5.66
C ARG A 47 -2.63 -9.15 5.08
N SER A 48 -3.63 -9.17 5.95
CA SER A 48 -4.96 -8.65 5.62
C SER A 48 -5.02 -7.15 5.89
N ILE A 49 -5.74 -6.41 5.05
CA ILE A 49 -5.96 -4.97 5.20
C ILE A 49 -7.37 -4.64 4.74
N TYR A 50 -8.10 -3.86 5.53
CA TYR A 50 -9.35 -3.25 5.07
C TYR A 50 -9.01 -1.93 4.37
N LEU A 51 -9.51 -1.76 3.15
CA LEU A 51 -9.35 -0.53 2.37
C LEU A 51 -10.71 0.12 2.20
N ALA A 52 -10.75 1.45 2.26
CA ALA A 52 -11.92 2.21 1.83
C ALA A 52 -11.97 2.27 0.30
N ALA A 53 -13.16 2.46 -0.26
CA ALA A 53 -13.28 2.70 -1.70
C ALA A 53 -12.58 4.02 -2.05
N GLY A 54 -11.72 4.02 -3.07
CA GLY A 54 -10.98 5.21 -3.44
C GLY A 54 -9.80 4.95 -4.36
N TYR A 55 -9.11 6.03 -4.71
CA TYR A 55 -7.88 5.97 -5.50
C TYR A 55 -6.66 5.87 -4.57
N TYR A 56 -5.70 5.04 -4.98
CA TYR A 56 -4.46 4.80 -4.26
C TYR A 56 -3.29 4.87 -5.24
N ASP A 57 -2.15 5.35 -4.77
CA ASP A 57 -0.87 5.05 -5.39
C ASP A 57 -0.27 3.83 -4.71
N TRP A 58 0.04 2.82 -5.53
CA TRP A 58 0.62 1.56 -5.07
C TRP A 58 2.04 1.43 -5.60
N GLY A 59 2.98 1.16 -4.70
CA GLY A 59 4.39 1.13 -5.06
C GLY A 59 5.23 0.19 -4.22
N HIS A 60 6.44 -0.05 -4.70
CA HIS A 60 7.43 -0.89 -4.05
C HIS A 60 8.36 -0.06 -3.16
N ARG A 61 8.94 -0.72 -2.16
CA ARG A 61 9.95 -0.19 -1.24
C ARG A 61 11.14 -1.15 -1.16
N MET A 62 12.35 -0.60 -1.17
CA MET A 62 13.61 -1.31 -0.97
C MET A 62 14.62 -0.41 -0.27
N GLY A 63 14.94 -0.70 0.98
CA GLY A 63 15.75 0.16 1.84
C GLY A 63 15.11 1.54 2.01
N THR A 64 15.86 2.59 1.68
CA THR A 64 15.40 3.98 1.65
C THR A 64 14.72 4.37 0.34
N GLY A 65 14.77 3.52 -0.69
CA GLY A 65 14.15 3.77 -1.99
C GLY A 65 12.70 3.32 -2.05
N SER A 66 11.88 4.11 -2.74
CA SER A 66 10.49 3.78 -3.07
C SER A 66 10.16 4.16 -4.50
N SER A 67 9.19 3.47 -5.10
CA SER A 67 8.71 3.80 -6.45
C SER A 67 7.26 3.41 -6.60
N VAL A 68 6.44 4.35 -7.10
CA VAL A 68 5.07 4.07 -7.51
C VAL A 68 5.11 3.17 -8.74
N GLY A 69 4.50 1.99 -8.65
CA GLY A 69 4.35 1.06 -9.78
C GLY A 69 3.01 1.27 -10.49
N ARG A 70 1.98 1.67 -9.73
CA ARG A 70 0.65 1.99 -10.27
C ARG A 70 0.09 3.22 -9.54
N ALA A 71 -0.02 4.31 -10.27
CA ALA A 71 -0.67 5.53 -9.79
C ALA A 71 -2.18 5.47 -10.04
N ASN A 72 -2.96 6.14 -9.19
CA ASN A 72 -4.41 6.27 -9.32
C ASN A 72 -5.14 4.92 -9.54
N LEU A 73 -4.73 3.89 -8.81
CA LEU A 73 -5.44 2.61 -8.76
C LEU A 73 -6.73 2.79 -7.97
N TYR A 74 -7.89 2.60 -8.60
CA TYR A 74 -9.15 2.54 -7.89
C TYR A 74 -9.33 1.17 -7.24
N LEU A 75 -9.64 1.15 -5.94
CA LEU A 75 -10.00 -0.03 -5.17
C LEU A 75 -11.37 0.20 -4.52
N GLY A 76 -12.14 -0.87 -4.38
CA GLY A 76 -13.40 -0.83 -3.63
C GLY A 76 -13.18 -0.92 -2.13
N ALA A 77 -14.26 -0.66 -1.39
CA ALA A 77 -14.26 -0.88 0.05
C ALA A 77 -14.36 -2.38 0.34
N ASP A 78 -13.27 -2.98 0.82
CA ASP A 78 -13.23 -4.41 1.14
C ASP A 78 -12.00 -4.77 2.01
N TRP A 79 -12.00 -5.99 2.53
CA TRP A 79 -10.79 -6.67 2.97
C TRP A 79 -9.99 -7.19 1.78
N TYR A 80 -8.70 -6.95 1.81
CA TYR A 80 -7.73 -7.44 0.84
C TYR A 80 -6.70 -8.32 1.52
N THR A 81 -6.32 -9.41 0.86
CA THR A 81 -5.05 -10.09 1.10
C THR A 81 -3.98 -9.37 0.30
N TRP A 82 -3.04 -8.77 1.02
CA TRP A 82 -1.89 -8.06 0.46
C TRP A 82 -0.64 -8.90 0.67
N ALA A 83 0.04 -9.28 -0.41
CA ALA A 83 1.24 -10.11 -0.34
C ALA A 83 2.37 -9.57 -1.21
N ASP A 84 3.57 -9.59 -0.66
CA ASP A 84 4.83 -9.23 -1.32
C ASP A 84 5.78 -10.44 -1.27
N CYS A 85 6.44 -10.73 -2.40
CA CYS A 85 7.44 -11.79 -2.50
C CYS A 85 8.70 -11.27 -3.21
N LEU A 86 9.86 -11.59 -2.65
CA LEU A 86 11.16 -11.47 -3.29
C LEU A 86 11.63 -12.84 -3.78
N ASP A 87 11.90 -12.91 -5.08
CA ASP A 87 12.45 -14.05 -5.81
C ASP A 87 13.92 -13.75 -6.14
N PRO A 88 14.91 -14.40 -5.49
CA PRO A 88 16.32 -14.20 -5.77
C PRO A 88 16.72 -14.84 -7.12
N GLY A 89 17.15 -14.02 -8.08
CA GLY A 89 17.78 -14.43 -9.33
C GLY A 89 19.27 -14.11 -9.36
N ASP A 90 19.97 -14.48 -10.44
CA ASP A 90 21.43 -14.33 -10.54
C ASP A 90 21.88 -12.85 -10.55
N GLY A 91 22.15 -12.32 -9.35
CA GLY A 91 22.55 -10.94 -9.10
C GLY A 91 21.42 -9.91 -9.00
N ILE A 92 20.15 -10.33 -9.04
CA ILE A 92 18.97 -9.46 -8.91
C ILE A 92 17.89 -10.12 -8.04
N TYR A 93 17.02 -9.33 -7.42
CA TYR A 93 15.78 -9.83 -6.83
C TYR A 93 14.59 -9.40 -7.70
N GLY A 94 13.77 -10.35 -8.15
CA GLY A 94 12.40 -10.09 -8.57
C GLY A 94 11.55 -9.75 -7.35
N HIS A 95 10.69 -8.76 -7.46
CA HIS A 95 9.78 -8.33 -6.40
C HIS A 95 8.38 -8.23 -6.99
N GLY A 96 7.49 -9.12 -6.58
CA GLY A 96 6.08 -9.08 -6.94
C GLY A 96 5.23 -8.70 -5.73
N THR A 97 4.20 -7.89 -5.96
CA THR A 97 3.20 -7.58 -4.94
C THR A 97 1.79 -7.68 -5.50
N THR A 98 0.87 -8.19 -4.68
CA THR A 98 -0.49 -8.56 -5.08
C THR A 98 -1.50 -8.04 -4.06
N LEU A 99 -2.64 -7.58 -4.56
CA LEU A 99 -3.84 -7.29 -3.76
C LEU A 99 -4.97 -8.15 -4.30
N LYS A 100 -5.54 -8.98 -3.43
CA LYS A 100 -6.68 -9.83 -3.74
C LYS A 100 -7.80 -9.51 -2.76
N ALA A 101 -8.91 -8.96 -3.26
CA ALA A 101 -10.11 -8.71 -2.47
C ALA A 101 -10.72 -10.03 -1.98
N VAL A 102 -11.38 -9.98 -0.82
CA VAL A 102 -12.20 -11.09 -0.32
C VAL A 102 -13.48 -11.23 -1.14
N ASN A 103 -14.10 -10.11 -1.53
CA ASN A 103 -15.16 -10.10 -2.52
C ASN A 103 -14.57 -10.32 -3.92
N HIS A 104 -15.12 -11.30 -4.64
CA HIS A 104 -14.71 -11.67 -5.99
C HIS A 104 -15.12 -10.65 -7.06
N ASP A 105 -15.92 -9.64 -6.71
CA ASP A 105 -16.29 -8.53 -7.61
C ASP A 105 -15.09 -7.64 -8.00
N TRP A 106 -14.04 -7.62 -7.16
CA TRP A 106 -12.82 -6.86 -7.45
C TRP A 106 -11.72 -7.77 -8.01
N PRO A 107 -11.08 -7.39 -9.13
CA PRO A 107 -10.01 -8.20 -9.70
C PRO A 107 -8.81 -8.22 -8.76
N ARG A 108 -8.11 -9.36 -8.73
CA ARG A 108 -6.74 -9.41 -8.23
C ARG A 108 -5.89 -8.44 -9.05
N VAL A 109 -5.16 -7.56 -8.39
CA VAL A 109 -4.19 -6.67 -9.03
C VAL A 109 -2.78 -6.98 -8.55
N GLU A 110 -1.81 -6.74 -9.43
CA GLU A 110 -0.41 -6.97 -9.13
C GLU A 110 0.48 -5.92 -9.80
N ILE A 111 1.63 -5.66 -9.18
CA ILE A 111 2.75 -4.91 -9.76
C ILE A 111 4.03 -5.69 -9.45
N SER A 112 5.03 -5.53 -10.32
CA SER A 112 6.32 -6.20 -10.15
C SER A 112 7.49 -5.28 -10.50
N ARG A 113 8.65 -5.52 -9.90
CA ARG A 113 9.91 -4.81 -10.19
C ARG A 113 11.11 -5.68 -9.90
N THR A 114 12.26 -5.37 -10.52
CA THR A 114 13.55 -5.98 -10.18
C THR A 114 14.44 -5.03 -9.38
N TRP A 115 15.23 -5.57 -8.45
CA TRP A 115 16.18 -4.82 -7.63
C TRP A 115 17.58 -5.40 -7.76
N ARG A 116 18.56 -4.53 -8.00
CA ARG A 116 19.99 -4.87 -7.86
C ARG A 116 20.52 -4.20 -6.60
N LEU A 117 21.05 -5.00 -5.68
CA LEU A 117 21.63 -4.48 -4.45
C LEU A 117 23.12 -4.20 -4.67
N SER A 118 23.63 -3.08 -4.15
CA SER A 118 25.05 -2.73 -4.28
C SER A 118 25.95 -3.51 -3.31
N ARG A 119 25.38 -4.03 -2.21
CA ARG A 119 26.07 -4.82 -1.19
C ARG A 119 25.08 -5.70 -0.43
N SER A 120 25.59 -6.72 0.25
CA SER A 120 24.80 -7.48 1.21
C SER A 120 24.52 -6.64 2.46
N GLY A 121 23.39 -6.88 3.13
CA GLY A 121 23.04 -6.16 4.35
C GLY A 121 21.59 -6.35 4.77
N THR A 122 21.21 -5.67 5.84
CA THR A 122 19.82 -5.65 6.31
C THR A 122 19.02 -4.59 5.55
N TYR A 123 17.96 -5.02 4.87
CA TYR A 123 17.06 -4.16 4.10
C TYR A 123 15.63 -4.32 4.58
N THR A 124 14.90 -3.20 4.64
CA THR A 124 13.45 -3.19 4.70
C THR A 124 12.89 -3.16 3.29
N TRP A 125 12.07 -4.14 2.93
CA TRP A 125 11.48 -4.27 1.60
C TRP A 125 10.00 -4.60 1.70
N GLY A 126 9.27 -4.36 0.62
CA GLY A 126 7.84 -4.67 0.48
C GLY A 126 7.13 -3.63 -0.38
N SER A 127 5.87 -3.33 -0.10
CA SER A 127 5.12 -2.31 -0.83
C SER A 127 4.36 -1.37 0.10
N PHE A 128 3.82 -0.30 -0.50
CA PHE A 128 3.03 0.71 0.17
C PHE A 128 1.79 1.07 -0.62
N LEU A 129 0.70 1.38 0.08
CA LEU A 129 -0.55 1.93 -0.47
C LEU A 129 -0.75 3.34 0.09
N ASP A 130 -0.76 4.33 -0.79
CA ASP A 130 -0.90 5.75 -0.46
C ASP A 130 -2.26 6.28 -0.92
N PRO A 131 -3.22 6.54 -0.02
CA PRO A 131 -4.53 7.07 -0.37
C PRO A 131 -4.46 8.44 -1.08
N ARG A 132 -5.33 8.67 -2.06
CA ARG A 132 -5.39 9.90 -2.87
C ARG A 132 -6.70 10.71 -2.69
N PHE A 133 -7.35 10.60 -1.54
CA PHE A 133 -8.64 11.23 -1.24
C PHE A 133 -8.62 12.01 0.09
#